data_AF-A0A7X1CRC4-F1
#
_entry.id   AF-A0A7X1CRC4-F1
#
_cell.length_a   1.000
_cell.length_b   1.000
_cell.length_c   1.000
_cell.angle_alpha   90.00
_cell.angle_beta   90.00
_cell.angle_gamma   90.00
#
_symmetry.space_group_name_H-M   'P 1'
#
loop_
_entity.id
_entity.type
_entity.pdbx_description
1 polymer ?
#
loop_
_entity_poly.entity_id
_entity_poly.type
_entity_poly.pdbx_seq_one_letter_code
_entity_poly.pdbx_strand_id
1 'polypeptide(L)'
;DINAAQALVNKVTDATVKAELQKEIDKAQAQLVGEIFSHFTWDKNGDLTAIHFPSSTTIEKYNFRLMVDNVYYASIDKGTVYYSYLSGSKWSFTNPISASSTIRIEIIDDEGKVTGYLTKDGVMDVSDNYWISEAKSQIGQLNADGVNITNTQAQINDAQEAVRNIHDNITVKNELQAQVTEMQRQYTYNHNLSKSIDNLFTSSSQTALQSNVTQSTLDDLKKQLNGVVNLEWRSKLATTLSIAQTLLDQKVEETNNLKEANEAVNKLFGDDTHTKLAEGITATDINQA
;
A
#
# COMPACT_ATOMS: atom_id res chain seq x y z
N ASP A 1 24.40 -20.28 -28.47
CA ASP A 1 25.28 -20.82 -27.41
C ASP A 1 26.15 -19.69 -26.90
N ILE A 2 25.96 -19.28 -25.63
CA ILE A 2 26.70 -18.17 -25.00
C ILE A 2 28.20 -18.49 -24.91
N ASN A 3 28.56 -19.76 -24.70
CA ASN A 3 29.97 -20.17 -24.61
C ASN A 3 30.69 -19.99 -25.95
N ALA A 4 30.02 -20.33 -27.05
CA ALA A 4 30.55 -20.10 -28.40
C ALA A 4 30.74 -18.60 -28.69
N ALA A 5 29.79 -17.76 -28.26
CA ALA A 5 29.88 -16.32 -28.43
C ALA A 5 31.01 -15.71 -27.57
N GLN A 6 31.16 -16.14 -26.32
CA GLN A 6 32.27 -15.74 -25.45
C GLN A 6 33.64 -16.10 -26.05
N ALA A 7 33.77 -17.30 -26.64
CA ALA A 7 35.00 -17.71 -27.32
C ALA A 7 35.36 -16.82 -28.51
N LEU A 8 34.37 -16.26 -29.21
CA LEU A 8 34.58 -15.29 -30.29
C LEU A 8 34.97 -13.91 -29.75
N VAL A 9 34.29 -13.41 -28.71
CA VAL A 9 34.64 -12.14 -28.03
C VAL A 9 36.07 -12.18 -27.50
N ASN A 10 36.51 -13.32 -26.96
CA ASN A 10 37.89 -13.49 -26.48
C ASN A 10 38.96 -13.29 -27.56
N LYS A 11 38.63 -13.55 -28.83
CA LYS A 11 39.52 -13.36 -29.99
C LYS A 11 39.58 -11.92 -30.50
N VAL A 12 38.68 -11.03 -30.04
CA VAL A 12 38.68 -9.61 -30.42
C VAL A 12 39.92 -8.94 -29.83
N THR A 13 40.68 -8.24 -30.66
CA THR A 13 41.92 -7.55 -30.29
C THR A 13 41.72 -6.09 -29.94
N ASP A 14 40.71 -5.42 -30.50
CA ASP A 14 40.32 -4.07 -30.14
C ASP A 14 39.72 -4.06 -28.73
N ALA A 15 40.36 -3.33 -27.81
CA ALA A 15 39.98 -3.33 -26.40
C ALA A 15 38.60 -2.70 -26.15
N THR A 16 38.23 -1.66 -26.91
CA THR A 16 36.96 -0.96 -26.75
C THR A 16 35.81 -1.83 -27.25
N VAL A 17 35.95 -2.39 -28.46
CA VAL A 17 34.94 -3.28 -29.05
C VAL A 17 34.80 -4.56 -28.21
N LYS A 18 35.91 -5.11 -27.73
CA LYS A 18 35.88 -6.27 -26.84
C LYS A 18 35.12 -5.98 -25.55
N ALA A 19 35.35 -4.82 -24.93
CA ALA A 19 34.65 -4.43 -23.71
C ALA A 19 33.13 -4.25 -23.94
N GLU A 20 32.73 -3.67 -25.07
CA GLU A 20 31.31 -3.54 -25.43
C GLU A 20 30.65 -4.90 -25.68
N LEU A 21 31.28 -5.77 -26.48
CA LEU A 21 30.77 -7.12 -26.72
C LEU A 21 30.74 -7.96 -25.46
N GLN A 22 31.71 -7.78 -24.56
CA GLN A 22 31.71 -8.45 -23.26
C GLN A 22 30.50 -8.03 -22.43
N LYS A 23 30.13 -6.74 -22.42
CA LYS A 23 28.90 -6.27 -21.75
C LYS A 23 27.65 -6.96 -22.31
N GLU A 24 27.55 -7.15 -23.62
CA GLU A 24 26.39 -7.81 -24.22
C GLU A 24 26.36 -9.32 -23.92
N ILE A 25 27.52 -9.99 -23.85
CA ILE A 25 27.59 -11.39 -23.37
C ILE A 25 27.19 -11.47 -21.91
N ASP A 26 27.70 -10.58 -21.06
CA ASP A 26 27.38 -10.54 -19.63
C ASP A 26 25.88 -10.31 -19.42
N LYS A 27 25.23 -9.45 -20.22
CA LYS A 27 23.77 -9.27 -20.22
C LYS A 27 23.02 -10.55 -20.63
N ALA A 28 23.43 -11.21 -21.71
CA ALA A 28 22.79 -12.44 -22.16
C ALA A 28 22.94 -13.58 -21.12
N GLN A 29 24.11 -13.65 -20.48
CA GLN A 29 24.37 -14.59 -19.39
C GLN A 29 23.51 -14.26 -18.17
N ALA A 30 23.41 -12.99 -17.79
CA ALA A 30 22.57 -12.52 -16.70
C ALA A 30 21.09 -12.81 -16.95
N GLN A 31 20.59 -12.69 -18.18
CA GLN A 31 19.21 -13.08 -18.51
C GLN A 31 19.00 -14.59 -18.34
N LEU A 32 19.87 -15.42 -18.91
CA LEU A 32 19.74 -16.88 -18.81
C LEU A 32 19.83 -17.39 -17.36
N VAL A 33 20.77 -16.85 -16.61
CA VAL A 33 20.97 -17.19 -15.19
C VAL A 33 19.88 -16.55 -14.32
N GLY A 34 19.40 -15.37 -14.70
CA GLY A 34 18.34 -14.64 -14.01
C GLY A 34 17.06 -15.44 -13.89
N GLU A 35 16.70 -16.24 -14.89
CA GLU A 35 15.54 -17.15 -14.87
C GLU A 35 15.61 -18.22 -13.75
N ILE A 36 16.79 -18.44 -13.14
CA ILE A 36 16.97 -19.38 -12.01
C ILE A 36 16.59 -18.73 -10.68
N PHE A 37 16.58 -17.40 -10.61
CA PHE A 37 16.27 -16.63 -9.41
C PHE A 37 14.93 -15.94 -9.58
N SER A 38 14.13 -15.87 -8.51
CA SER A 38 12.87 -15.13 -8.55
C SER A 38 13.05 -13.66 -8.16
N HIS A 39 13.76 -13.41 -7.06
CA HIS A 39 14.11 -12.06 -6.60
C HIS A 39 15.17 -12.09 -5.48
N PHE A 40 15.51 -10.91 -4.99
CA PHE A 40 16.46 -10.67 -3.91
C PHE A 40 15.82 -9.82 -2.83
N THR A 41 16.17 -10.07 -1.56
CA THR A 41 15.66 -9.29 -0.41
C THR A 41 16.76 -8.47 0.22
N TRP A 42 16.44 -7.20 0.47
CA TRP A 42 17.36 -6.21 0.98
C TRP A 42 16.83 -5.61 2.28
N ASP A 43 17.71 -5.35 3.23
CA ASP A 43 17.32 -4.67 4.47
C ASP A 43 17.10 -3.16 4.24
N LYS A 44 16.87 -2.42 5.32
CA LYS A 44 16.66 -0.96 5.27
C LYS A 44 17.93 -0.17 4.91
N ASN A 45 19.11 -0.77 5.05
CA ASN A 45 20.39 -0.16 4.69
C ASN A 45 20.78 -0.48 3.25
N GLY A 46 20.02 -1.34 2.56
CA GLY A 46 20.33 -1.82 1.21
C GLY A 46 21.28 -3.02 1.21
N ASP A 47 21.47 -3.68 2.35
CA ASP A 47 22.32 -4.87 2.44
C ASP A 47 21.52 -6.13 2.05
N LEU A 48 22.12 -7.02 1.27
CA LEU A 48 21.49 -8.25 0.79
C LEU A 48 21.33 -9.24 1.94
N THR A 49 20.10 -9.70 2.18
CA THR A 49 19.77 -10.62 3.27
C THR A 49 19.34 -12.00 2.80
N ALA A 50 18.77 -12.09 1.59
CA ALA A 50 18.32 -13.37 1.04
C ALA A 50 18.24 -13.36 -0.49
N ILE A 51 18.40 -14.57 -1.04
CA ILE A 51 18.20 -14.91 -2.45
C ILE A 51 16.98 -15.83 -2.53
N HIS A 52 16.05 -15.52 -3.43
CA HIS A 52 14.84 -16.29 -3.62
C HIS A 52 14.87 -17.04 -4.94
N PHE A 53 14.43 -18.29 -4.90
CA PHE A 53 14.28 -19.15 -6.06
C PHE A 53 12.80 -19.32 -6.42
N PRO A 54 12.47 -19.65 -7.68
CA PRO A 54 11.09 -19.94 -8.09
C PRO A 54 10.47 -21.10 -7.31
N SER A 55 11.28 -22.08 -6.89
CA SER A 55 10.84 -23.26 -6.15
C SER A 55 12.01 -23.94 -5.43
N SER A 56 11.73 -24.78 -4.44
CA SER A 56 12.74 -25.66 -3.83
C SER A 56 13.34 -26.65 -4.84
N THR A 57 12.55 -27.09 -5.82
CA THR A 57 13.01 -27.97 -6.90
C THR A 57 14.04 -27.33 -7.82
N THR A 58 14.10 -26.00 -7.87
CA THR A 58 15.17 -25.30 -8.59
C THR A 58 16.49 -25.45 -7.85
N ILE A 59 16.45 -25.37 -6.52
CA ILE A 59 17.62 -25.44 -5.64
C ILE A 59 18.26 -26.84 -5.68
N GLU A 60 17.45 -27.87 -5.83
CA GLU A 60 17.91 -29.27 -5.91
C GLU A 60 18.60 -29.62 -7.25
N LYS A 61 18.41 -28.79 -8.29
CA LYS A 61 18.96 -29.06 -9.64
C LYS A 61 20.39 -28.57 -9.84
N TYR A 62 20.82 -27.57 -9.08
CA TYR A 62 22.06 -26.86 -9.33
C TYR A 62 22.93 -26.80 -8.08
N ASN A 63 24.23 -26.61 -8.30
CA ASN A 63 25.16 -26.21 -7.24
C ASN A 63 25.41 -24.70 -7.38
N PHE A 64 25.25 -23.97 -6.29
CA PHE A 64 25.42 -22.52 -6.22
C PHE A 64 26.58 -22.16 -5.31
N ARG A 65 27.42 -21.22 -5.73
CA ARG A 65 28.47 -20.62 -4.91
C ARG A 65 28.32 -19.12 -4.89
N LEU A 66 28.17 -18.54 -3.71
CA LEU A 66 28.13 -17.10 -3.50
C LEU A 66 29.53 -16.59 -3.16
N MET A 67 30.02 -15.68 -3.99
CA MET A 67 31.27 -14.97 -3.79
C MET A 67 30.97 -13.52 -3.41
N VAL A 68 31.59 -13.04 -2.34
CA VAL A 68 31.51 -11.66 -1.87
C VAL A 68 32.92 -11.09 -1.86
N ASP A 69 33.17 -10.01 -2.58
CA ASP A 69 34.52 -9.41 -2.70
C ASP A 69 35.58 -10.42 -3.16
N ASN A 70 35.17 -11.29 -4.10
CA ASN A 70 35.92 -12.42 -4.65
C ASN A 70 36.34 -13.49 -3.61
N VAL A 71 35.73 -13.49 -2.43
CA VAL A 71 35.94 -14.50 -1.38
C VAL A 71 34.71 -15.39 -1.29
N TYR A 72 34.92 -16.69 -1.09
CA TYR A 72 33.86 -17.64 -0.81
C TYR A 72 33.05 -17.20 0.41
N TYR A 73 31.73 -17.10 0.25
CA TYR A 73 30.83 -16.69 1.32
C TYR A 73 29.91 -17.83 1.77
N ALA A 74 29.19 -18.42 0.82
CA ALA A 74 28.26 -19.52 1.09
C ALA A 74 28.04 -20.37 -0.17
N SER A 75 27.49 -21.58 0.00
CA SER A 75 27.09 -22.42 -1.13
C SER A 75 25.84 -23.24 -0.85
N ILE A 76 25.23 -23.72 -1.92
CA ILE A 76 24.23 -24.78 -1.92
C ILE A 76 24.66 -25.87 -2.90
N ASP A 77 24.76 -27.11 -2.44
CA ASP A 77 25.01 -28.27 -3.30
C ASP A 77 23.74 -29.12 -3.37
N LYS A 78 23.00 -29.01 -4.49
CA LYS A 78 21.72 -29.72 -4.74
C LYS A 78 20.79 -29.73 -3.52
N GLY A 79 20.53 -28.55 -2.95
CA GLY A 79 19.68 -28.38 -1.76
C GLY A 79 20.40 -28.42 -0.41
N THR A 80 21.66 -28.87 -0.35
CA THR A 80 22.45 -28.87 0.89
C THR A 80 23.15 -27.53 1.09
N VAL A 81 22.81 -26.78 2.15
CA VAL A 81 23.42 -25.47 2.44
C VAL A 81 24.72 -25.55 3.24
N TYR A 82 25.63 -24.62 2.94
CA TYR A 82 26.84 -24.37 3.71
C TYR A 82 26.97 -22.88 4.05
N TYR A 83 27.33 -22.57 5.30
CA TYR A 83 27.55 -21.22 5.84
C TYR A 83 26.37 -20.25 5.66
N SER A 84 25.15 -20.80 5.61
CA SER A 84 23.92 -20.08 5.29
C SER A 84 22.71 -20.90 5.72
N TYR A 85 21.51 -20.35 5.54
CA TYR A 85 20.25 -21.01 5.91
C TYR A 85 19.34 -21.16 4.69
N LEU A 86 18.68 -22.31 4.58
CA LEU A 86 17.65 -22.53 3.57
C LEU A 86 16.32 -22.87 4.25
N SER A 87 15.27 -22.15 3.88
CA SER A 87 13.90 -22.43 4.29
C SER A 87 12.99 -22.37 3.07
N GLY A 88 12.50 -23.53 2.61
CA GLY A 88 11.75 -23.62 1.37
C GLY A 88 12.61 -23.19 0.17
N SER A 89 12.15 -22.19 -0.58
CA SER A 89 12.88 -21.60 -1.72
C SER A 89 13.69 -20.34 -1.37
N LYS A 90 13.90 -20.05 -0.09
CA LYS A 90 14.60 -18.85 0.40
C LYS A 90 15.97 -19.22 0.99
N TRP A 91 17.03 -18.73 0.36
CA TRP A 91 18.41 -18.85 0.84
C TRP A 91 18.81 -17.56 1.56
N SER A 92 19.07 -17.65 2.87
CA SER A 92 19.30 -16.51 3.77
C SER A 92 20.68 -16.56 4.42
N PHE A 93 21.19 -15.41 4.83
CA PHE A 93 22.53 -15.26 5.41
C PHE A 93 22.47 -14.79 6.87
N THR A 94 23.39 -15.26 7.71
CA THR A 94 23.49 -14.83 9.12
C THR A 94 23.78 -13.34 9.23
N ASN A 95 24.71 -12.87 8.40
CA ASN A 95 25.09 -11.46 8.30
C ASN A 95 24.62 -10.93 6.94
N PRO A 96 23.95 -9.77 6.89
CA PRO A 96 23.66 -9.09 5.64
C PRO A 96 24.95 -8.79 4.86
N ILE A 97 24.89 -8.94 3.54
CA ILE A 97 26.01 -8.65 2.64
C ILE A 97 25.91 -7.18 2.25
N SER A 98 26.99 -6.43 2.49
CA SER A 98 26.97 -4.98 2.35
C SER A 98 26.60 -4.51 0.94
N ALA A 99 25.79 -3.46 0.86
CA ALA A 99 25.48 -2.74 -0.38
C ALA A 99 26.72 -2.27 -1.14
N SER A 100 27.87 -2.07 -0.47
CA SER A 100 29.13 -1.67 -1.14
C SER A 100 29.92 -2.86 -1.70
N SER A 101 29.65 -4.09 -1.26
CA SER A 101 30.39 -5.26 -1.70
C SER A 101 30.09 -5.61 -3.15
N THR A 102 31.06 -6.27 -3.78
CA THR A 102 30.85 -6.98 -5.03
C THR A 102 30.20 -8.32 -4.73
N ILE A 103 29.23 -8.70 -5.56
CA ILE A 103 28.46 -9.93 -5.42
C ILE A 103 28.60 -10.71 -6.72
N ARG A 104 28.87 -12.01 -6.61
CA ARG A 104 28.79 -12.94 -7.74
C ARG A 104 28.17 -14.25 -7.26
N ILE A 105 27.07 -14.65 -7.89
CA ILE A 105 26.46 -15.95 -7.67
C ILE A 105 26.86 -16.83 -8.82
N GLU A 106 27.58 -17.91 -8.54
CA GLU A 106 28.08 -18.83 -9.53
C GLU A 106 27.26 -20.12 -9.51
N ILE A 107 26.98 -20.64 -10.69
CA ILE A 107 26.45 -21.98 -10.90
C ILE A 107 27.65 -22.86 -11.25
N ILE A 108 27.85 -23.92 -10.49
CA ILE A 108 28.97 -24.85 -10.69
C ILE A 108 28.47 -26.24 -11.06
N ASP A 109 29.24 -26.95 -11.87
CA ASP A 109 28.99 -28.38 -12.12
C ASP A 109 29.48 -29.24 -10.95
N ASP A 110 29.32 -30.56 -11.07
CA ASP A 110 29.71 -31.52 -10.03
C ASP A 110 31.24 -31.62 -9.85
N GLU A 111 32.03 -31.05 -10.77
CA GLU A 111 33.50 -30.94 -10.69
C GLU A 111 33.94 -29.58 -10.10
N GLY A 112 32.99 -28.70 -9.75
CA GLY A 112 33.25 -27.38 -9.18
C GLY A 112 33.61 -26.30 -10.20
N LYS A 113 33.44 -26.58 -11.51
CA LYS A 113 33.70 -25.61 -12.57
C LYS A 113 32.49 -24.69 -12.76
N VAL A 114 32.75 -23.40 -12.90
CA VAL A 114 31.71 -22.39 -13.15
C VAL A 114 31.12 -22.59 -14.55
N THR A 115 29.81 -22.84 -14.60
CA THR A 115 29.03 -23.02 -15.84
C THR A 115 28.15 -21.80 -16.13
N GLY A 116 27.88 -20.97 -15.13
CA GLY A 116 27.20 -19.69 -15.28
C GLY A 116 27.40 -18.82 -14.05
N TYR A 117 27.14 -17.52 -14.17
CA TYR A 117 27.18 -16.63 -13.01
C TYR A 117 26.27 -15.42 -13.19
N LEU A 118 25.85 -14.84 -12.07
CA LEU A 118 25.18 -13.55 -11.98
C LEU A 118 26.08 -12.58 -11.23
N THR A 119 26.43 -11.45 -11.84
CA THR A 119 27.15 -10.36 -11.18
C THR A 119 26.20 -9.53 -10.33
N LYS A 120 26.74 -8.59 -9.56
CA LYS A 120 25.95 -7.59 -8.84
C LYS A 120 24.95 -6.89 -9.76
N ASP A 121 25.39 -6.35 -10.89
CA ASP A 121 24.49 -5.66 -11.82
C ASP A 121 23.36 -6.58 -12.30
N GLY A 122 23.66 -7.85 -12.60
CA GLY A 122 22.63 -8.84 -12.93
C GLY A 122 21.68 -9.18 -11.77
N VAL A 123 22.20 -9.22 -10.54
CA VAL A 123 21.39 -9.39 -9.32
C VAL A 123 20.40 -8.22 -9.18
N MET A 124 20.86 -7.00 -9.38
CA MET A 124 20.04 -5.79 -9.31
C MET A 124 18.97 -5.76 -10.41
N ASP A 125 19.35 -6.08 -11.65
CA ASP A 125 18.42 -6.15 -12.79
C ASP A 125 17.27 -7.17 -12.54
N VAL A 126 17.61 -8.38 -12.08
CA VAL A 126 16.60 -9.41 -11.75
C VAL A 126 15.71 -8.94 -10.61
N SER A 127 16.31 -8.40 -9.55
CA SER A 127 15.58 -7.87 -8.38
C SER A 127 14.59 -6.78 -8.78
N ASP A 128 15.05 -5.76 -9.51
CA ASP A 128 14.24 -4.60 -9.88
C ASP A 128 13.09 -4.98 -10.81
N ASN A 129 13.32 -5.86 -11.78
CA ASN A 129 12.25 -6.32 -12.67
C ASN A 129 11.10 -6.99 -11.90
N TYR A 130 11.44 -7.83 -10.92
CA TYR A 130 10.45 -8.44 -10.03
C TYR A 130 9.70 -7.38 -9.21
N TRP A 131 10.43 -6.52 -8.48
CA TRP A 131 9.83 -5.55 -7.57
C TRP A 131 9.01 -4.47 -8.29
N ILE A 132 9.40 -4.08 -9.50
CA ILE A 132 8.60 -3.20 -10.37
C ILE A 132 7.28 -3.87 -10.75
N SER A 133 7.31 -5.15 -11.16
CA SER A 133 6.11 -5.90 -11.52
C SER A 133 5.17 -6.03 -10.32
N GLU A 134 5.73 -6.38 -9.17
CA GLU A 134 4.98 -6.54 -7.92
C GLU A 134 4.37 -5.21 -7.46
N ALA A 135 5.14 -4.13 -7.45
CA ALA A 135 4.64 -2.80 -7.13
C ALA A 135 3.50 -2.37 -8.06
N LYS A 136 3.66 -2.56 -9.38
CA LYS A 136 2.61 -2.24 -10.36
C LYS A 136 1.34 -3.07 -10.15
N SER A 137 1.48 -4.36 -9.85
CA SER A 137 0.35 -5.24 -9.54
C SER A 137 -0.42 -4.73 -8.32
N GLN A 138 0.29 -4.44 -7.22
CA GLN A 138 -0.32 -3.97 -5.97
C GLN A 138 -0.95 -2.58 -6.13
N ILE A 139 -0.28 -1.65 -6.81
CA ILE A 139 -0.84 -0.33 -7.16
C ILE A 139 -2.09 -0.50 -8.03
N GLY A 140 -2.05 -1.39 -9.01
CA GLY A 140 -3.20 -1.70 -9.87
C GLY A 140 -4.40 -2.22 -9.07
N GLN A 141 -4.18 -3.12 -8.11
CA GLN A 141 -5.22 -3.64 -7.23
C GLN A 141 -5.84 -2.55 -6.34
N LEU A 142 -5.00 -1.65 -5.79
CA LEU A 142 -5.47 -0.51 -5.00
C LEU A 142 -6.27 0.52 -5.83
N ASN A 143 -5.93 0.66 -7.11
CA ASN A 143 -6.54 1.64 -8.01
C ASN A 143 -7.75 1.10 -8.80
N ALA A 144 -7.97 -0.22 -8.87
CA ALA A 144 -9.01 -0.82 -9.70
C ALA A 144 -10.41 -0.22 -9.45
N ASP A 145 -10.71 0.07 -8.18
CA ASP A 145 -11.96 0.73 -7.77
C ASP A 145 -11.72 2.16 -7.25
N GLY A 146 -10.48 2.67 -7.32
CA GLY A 146 -10.03 3.86 -6.62
C GLY A 146 -9.88 3.64 -5.10
N VAL A 147 -8.82 4.19 -4.51
CA VAL A 147 -8.47 3.99 -3.09
C VAL A 147 -9.66 4.28 -2.18
N ASN A 148 -10.20 3.25 -1.54
CA ASN A 148 -11.43 3.28 -0.73
C ASN A 148 -11.19 2.71 0.68
N ILE A 149 -12.21 2.77 1.55
CA ILE A 149 -12.10 2.33 2.95
C ILE A 149 -11.97 0.82 3.14
N THR A 150 -12.23 0.02 2.10
CA THR A 150 -12.01 -1.43 2.13
C THR A 150 -10.55 -1.79 1.85
N ASN A 151 -9.78 -0.87 1.27
CA ASN A 151 -8.34 -1.02 1.27
C ASN A 151 -7.83 -1.02 2.72
N THR A 152 -6.85 -1.86 3.00
CA THR A 152 -6.20 -1.93 4.30
C THR A 152 -4.91 -1.13 4.26
N GLN A 153 -4.53 -0.55 5.40
CA GLN A 153 -3.20 0.05 5.55
C GLN A 153 -2.09 -0.98 5.22
N ALA A 154 -2.35 -2.28 5.45
CA ALA A 154 -1.44 -3.35 5.06
C ALA A 154 -1.20 -3.38 3.55
N GLN A 155 -2.23 -3.32 2.71
CA GLN A 155 -2.07 -3.31 1.24
C GLN A 155 -1.25 -2.11 0.74
N ILE A 156 -1.39 -0.94 1.39
CA ILE A 156 -0.58 0.23 1.03
C ILE A 156 0.87 0.04 1.47
N ASN A 157 1.08 -0.54 2.67
CA ASN A 157 2.42 -0.86 3.15
C ASN A 157 3.11 -1.90 2.26
N ASP A 158 2.38 -2.89 1.76
CA ASP A 158 2.91 -3.87 0.80
C ASP A 158 3.40 -3.15 -0.46
N ALA A 159 2.63 -2.21 -1.00
CA ALA A 159 3.01 -1.44 -2.18
C ALA A 159 4.23 -0.54 -1.92
N GLN A 160 4.30 0.08 -0.74
CA GLN A 160 5.47 0.85 -0.30
C GLN A 160 6.71 -0.04 -0.20
N GLU A 161 6.57 -1.24 0.34
CA GLU A 161 7.66 -2.20 0.50
C GLU A 161 8.16 -2.69 -0.86
N ALA A 162 7.26 -3.01 -1.80
CA ALA A 162 7.65 -3.38 -3.16
C ALA A 162 8.45 -2.26 -3.84
N VAL A 163 8.00 -1.00 -3.74
CA VAL A 163 8.73 0.15 -4.29
C VAL A 163 10.07 0.39 -3.60
N ARG A 164 10.15 0.19 -2.27
CA ARG A 164 11.38 0.36 -1.50
C ARG A 164 12.50 -0.56 -2.00
N ASN A 165 12.14 -1.79 -2.38
CA ASN A 165 13.06 -2.82 -2.84
C ASN A 165 13.52 -2.69 -4.31
N ILE A 166 13.08 -1.64 -5.03
CA ILE A 166 13.65 -1.25 -6.33
C ILE A 166 14.91 -0.41 -6.06
N HIS A 167 16.05 -0.72 -6.66
CA HIS A 167 17.33 -0.10 -6.32
C HIS A 167 17.98 0.70 -7.46
N ASP A 168 18.12 0.13 -8.65
CA ASP A 168 18.88 0.73 -9.75
C ASP A 168 17.96 1.48 -10.74
N ASN A 169 16.70 1.06 -10.86
CA ASN A 169 15.71 1.72 -11.69
C ASN A 169 15.09 2.94 -11.01
N ILE A 170 15.92 3.95 -10.70
CA ILE A 170 15.57 5.15 -9.91
C ILE A 170 14.39 5.93 -10.51
N THR A 171 14.34 6.06 -11.84
CA THR A 171 13.26 6.79 -12.52
C THR A 171 11.90 6.12 -12.25
N VAL A 172 11.80 4.80 -12.47
CA VAL A 172 10.58 4.05 -12.22
C VAL A 172 10.27 4.00 -10.73
N LYS A 173 11.27 3.84 -9.86
CA LYS A 173 11.11 3.89 -8.41
C LYS A 173 10.44 5.18 -7.97
N ASN A 174 10.94 6.32 -8.44
CA ASN A 174 10.40 7.63 -8.08
C ASN A 174 8.96 7.82 -8.57
N GLU A 175 8.65 7.34 -9.78
CA GLU A 175 7.28 7.38 -10.32
C GLU A 175 6.32 6.54 -9.47
N LEU A 176 6.68 5.29 -9.17
CA LEU A 176 5.85 4.40 -8.36
C LEU A 176 5.74 4.91 -6.91
N GLN A 177 6.80 5.49 -6.36
CA GLN A 177 6.79 6.11 -5.04
C GLN A 177 5.82 7.29 -4.98
N ALA A 178 5.75 8.12 -6.03
CA ALA A 178 4.78 9.21 -6.10
C ALA A 178 3.34 8.68 -6.12
N GLN A 179 3.09 7.62 -6.89
CA GLN A 179 1.77 6.97 -6.94
C GLN A 179 1.36 6.44 -5.56
N VAL A 180 2.25 5.69 -4.90
CA VAL A 180 1.98 5.12 -3.57
C VAL A 180 1.80 6.21 -2.50
N THR A 181 2.53 7.32 -2.61
CA THR A 181 2.38 8.48 -1.72
C THR A 181 0.99 9.11 -1.86
N GLU A 182 0.51 9.28 -3.10
CA GLU A 182 -0.83 9.80 -3.34
C GLU A 182 -1.91 8.83 -2.86
N MET A 183 -1.72 7.51 -3.07
CA MET A 183 -2.63 6.50 -2.54
C MET A 183 -2.72 6.55 -1.01
N GLN A 184 -1.59 6.66 -0.31
CA GLN A 184 -1.58 6.83 1.14
C GLN A 184 -2.35 8.09 1.57
N ARG A 185 -2.15 9.21 0.86
CA ARG A 185 -2.85 10.46 1.15
C ARG A 185 -4.36 10.31 1.00
N GLN A 186 -4.81 9.69 -0.09
CA GLN A 186 -6.23 9.43 -0.35
C GLN A 186 -6.83 8.47 0.68
N TYR A 187 -6.12 7.40 1.03
CA TYR A 187 -6.54 6.47 2.07
C TYR A 187 -6.77 7.16 3.41
N THR A 188 -5.78 7.93 3.88
CA THR A 188 -5.88 8.66 5.15
C THR A 188 -7.01 9.68 5.11
N TYR A 189 -7.15 10.42 4.01
CA TYR A 189 -8.23 11.38 3.82
C TYR A 189 -9.61 10.70 3.92
N ASN A 190 -9.80 9.63 3.15
CA ASN A 190 -11.07 8.90 3.07
C ASN A 190 -11.44 8.26 4.41
N HIS A 191 -10.50 7.60 5.08
CA HIS A 191 -10.74 6.97 6.37
C HIS A 191 -11.08 8.01 7.47
N ASN A 192 -10.41 9.16 7.48
CA ASN A 192 -10.69 10.23 8.44
C ASN A 192 -12.06 10.86 8.19
N LEU A 193 -12.43 11.09 6.93
CA LEU A 193 -13.74 11.61 6.58
C LEU A 193 -14.85 10.63 6.94
N SER A 194 -14.69 9.33 6.62
CA SER A 194 -15.65 8.29 7.02
C SER A 194 -15.89 8.31 8.52
N LYS A 195 -14.81 8.29 9.31
CA LYS A 195 -14.87 8.31 10.76
C LYS A 195 -15.56 9.57 11.29
N SER A 196 -15.30 10.72 10.66
CA SER A 196 -15.94 11.99 11.04
C SER A 196 -17.44 11.98 10.76
N ILE A 197 -17.86 11.40 9.64
CA ILE A 197 -19.28 11.22 9.28
C ILE A 197 -19.96 10.21 10.21
N ASP A 198 -19.32 9.09 10.53
CA ASP A 198 -19.86 8.09 11.47
C ASP A 198 -20.01 8.68 12.88
N ASN A 199 -19.08 9.54 13.29
CA ASN A 199 -19.11 10.25 14.57
C ASN A 199 -20.21 11.32 14.67
N LEU A 200 -20.95 11.61 13.59
CA LEU A 200 -22.15 12.46 13.68
C LEU A 200 -23.24 11.80 14.51
N PHE A 201 -23.24 10.47 14.58
CA PHE A 201 -24.32 9.69 15.19
C PHE A 201 -23.95 9.20 16.59
N THR A 202 -24.96 8.94 17.40
CA THR A 202 -24.79 8.30 18.72
C THR A 202 -24.38 6.84 18.63
N SER A 203 -24.71 6.20 17.50
CA SER A 203 -24.53 4.77 17.26
C SER A 203 -24.55 4.46 15.77
N SER A 204 -24.11 3.26 15.41
CA SER A 204 -24.13 2.75 14.03
C SER A 204 -25.52 2.58 13.43
N SER A 205 -26.59 2.64 14.24
CA SER A 205 -27.97 2.63 13.76
C SER A 205 -28.36 3.91 13.00
N GLN A 206 -27.58 4.99 13.13
CA GLN A 206 -27.82 6.27 12.46
C GLN A 206 -29.23 6.85 12.74
N THR A 207 -29.75 6.63 13.95
CA THR A 207 -31.09 7.05 14.38
C THR A 207 -31.11 8.33 15.21
N ALA A 208 -29.95 8.80 15.70
CA ALA A 208 -29.83 10.03 16.47
C ALA A 208 -28.46 10.66 16.27
N LEU A 209 -28.42 11.99 16.34
CA LEU A 209 -27.19 12.79 16.24
C LEU A 209 -26.55 13.01 17.61
N GLN A 210 -25.22 13.18 17.62
CA GLN A 210 -24.52 13.74 18.76
C GLN A 210 -25.03 15.17 19.05
N SER A 211 -25.02 15.57 20.32
CA SER A 211 -25.60 16.84 20.76
C SER A 211 -24.91 18.08 20.18
N ASN A 212 -23.63 17.95 19.82
CA ASN A 212 -22.78 19.01 19.27
C ASN A 212 -22.85 19.14 17.73
N VAL A 213 -23.62 18.31 17.04
CA VAL A 213 -23.77 18.40 15.59
C VAL A 213 -24.61 19.63 15.22
N THR A 214 -24.08 20.44 14.30
CA THR A 214 -24.71 21.67 13.80
C THR A 214 -24.79 21.68 12.28
N GLN A 215 -25.53 22.63 11.70
CA GLN A 215 -25.57 22.80 10.25
C GLN A 215 -24.17 23.06 9.67
N SER A 216 -23.35 23.86 10.36
CA SER A 216 -21.96 24.12 9.97
C SER A 216 -21.15 22.83 9.92
N THR A 217 -21.34 21.92 10.88
CA THR A 217 -20.68 20.61 10.90
C THR A 217 -21.00 19.81 9.64
N LEU A 218 -22.28 19.78 9.25
CA LEU A 218 -22.72 19.04 8.05
C LEU A 218 -22.19 19.69 6.77
N ASP A 219 -22.20 21.02 6.69
CA ASP A 219 -21.74 21.73 5.50
C ASP A 219 -20.23 21.60 5.29
N ASP A 220 -19.44 21.61 6.38
CA ASP A 220 -18.01 21.33 6.34
C ASP A 220 -17.71 19.92 5.82
N LEU A 221 -18.46 18.91 6.30
CA LEU A 221 -18.29 17.53 5.84
C LEU A 221 -18.73 17.34 4.38
N LYS A 222 -19.82 17.99 3.95
CA LYS A 222 -20.23 18.01 2.53
C LYS A 222 -19.16 18.65 1.65
N LYS A 223 -18.47 19.69 2.13
CA LYS A 223 -17.35 20.29 1.40
C LYS A 223 -16.17 19.33 1.29
N GLN A 224 -15.82 18.63 2.37
CA GLN A 224 -14.78 17.60 2.36
C GLN A 224 -15.14 16.43 1.42
N LEU A 225 -16.42 16.09 1.33
CA LEU A 225 -16.89 15.02 0.44
C LEU A 225 -16.52 15.25 -1.04
N ASN A 226 -16.39 16.51 -1.48
CA ASN A 226 -15.96 16.83 -2.84
C ASN A 226 -14.51 16.40 -3.15
N GLY A 227 -13.67 16.26 -2.12
CA GLY A 227 -12.28 15.79 -2.25
C GLY A 227 -12.14 14.27 -2.46
N VAL A 228 -13.24 13.52 -2.32
CA VAL A 228 -13.24 12.06 -2.42
C VAL A 228 -13.23 11.61 -3.88
N VAL A 229 -12.15 10.99 -4.35
CA VAL A 229 -12.03 10.58 -5.76
C VAL A 229 -12.98 9.43 -6.13
N ASN A 230 -13.10 8.41 -5.28
CA ASN A 230 -13.96 7.25 -5.53
C ASN A 230 -15.45 7.65 -5.50
N LEU A 231 -16.13 7.56 -6.64
CA LEU A 231 -17.52 8.02 -6.79
C LEU A 231 -18.54 7.16 -6.05
N GLU A 232 -18.35 5.84 -6.01
CA GLU A 232 -19.25 4.93 -5.30
C GLU A 232 -19.21 5.20 -3.79
N TRP A 233 -18.00 5.32 -3.25
CA TRP A 233 -17.79 5.61 -1.84
C TRP A 233 -18.23 7.03 -1.47
N ARG A 234 -17.99 8.02 -2.35
CA ARG A 234 -18.54 9.37 -2.20
C ARG A 234 -20.07 9.33 -2.09
N SER A 235 -20.74 8.51 -2.91
CA SER A 235 -22.19 8.34 -2.87
C SER A 235 -22.67 7.75 -1.54
N LYS A 236 -21.99 6.71 -1.02
CA LYS A 236 -22.32 6.12 0.29
C LYS A 236 -22.24 7.14 1.42
N LEU A 237 -21.17 7.93 1.47
CA LEU A 237 -21.03 9.00 2.46
C LEU A 237 -22.07 10.12 2.28
N ALA A 238 -22.42 10.46 1.04
CA ALA A 238 -23.47 11.43 0.75
C ALA A 238 -24.83 10.98 1.32
N THR A 239 -25.16 9.70 1.17
CA THR A 239 -26.37 9.11 1.76
C THR A 239 -26.37 9.26 3.28
N THR A 240 -25.26 8.94 3.94
CA THR A 240 -25.14 9.08 5.40
C THR A 240 -25.26 10.54 5.85
N LEU A 241 -24.66 11.49 5.13
CA LEU A 241 -24.83 12.92 5.41
C LEU A 241 -26.27 13.40 5.19
N SER A 242 -27.00 12.81 4.24
CA SER A 242 -28.43 13.09 4.02
C SER A 242 -29.31 12.63 5.19
N ILE A 243 -28.99 11.47 5.77
CA ILE A 243 -29.64 10.99 7.00
C ILE A 243 -29.36 11.98 8.14
N ALA A 244 -28.10 12.39 8.31
CA ALA A 244 -27.74 13.37 9.34
C ALA A 244 -28.45 14.72 9.15
N GLN A 245 -28.61 15.19 7.91
CA GLN A 245 -29.35 16.41 7.61
C GLN A 245 -30.83 16.28 8.01
N THR A 246 -31.49 15.18 7.62
CA THR A 246 -32.89 14.93 8.00
C THR A 246 -33.08 14.94 9.51
N LEU A 247 -32.19 14.29 10.26
CA LEU A 247 -32.27 14.26 11.73
C LEU A 247 -32.05 15.65 12.36
N LEU A 248 -31.16 16.46 11.77
CA LEU A 248 -30.93 17.82 12.24
C LEU A 248 -32.16 18.70 11.99
N ASP A 249 -32.76 18.59 10.80
CA ASP A 249 -33.96 19.34 10.42
C ASP A 249 -35.14 18.97 11.34
N GLN A 250 -35.34 17.67 11.62
CA GLN A 250 -36.33 17.18 12.58
C GLN A 250 -36.11 17.73 13.99
N LYS A 251 -34.85 17.78 14.46
CA LYS A 251 -34.52 18.35 15.77
C LYS A 251 -34.82 19.84 15.86
N VAL A 252 -34.58 20.58 14.77
CA VAL A 252 -34.91 22.00 14.68
C VAL A 252 -36.43 22.21 14.67
N GLU A 253 -37.15 21.42 13.89
CA GLU A 253 -38.62 21.44 13.83
C GLU A 253 -39.24 21.15 15.19
N GLU A 254 -38.79 20.08 15.88
CA GLU A 254 -39.27 19.74 17.23
C GLU A 254 -38.98 20.86 18.24
N THR A 255 -37.83 21.51 18.14
CA THR A 255 -37.49 22.66 19.01
C THR A 255 -38.44 23.83 18.78
N ASN A 256 -38.81 24.10 17.52
CA ASN A 256 -39.77 25.15 17.17
C ASN A 256 -41.18 24.78 17.65
N ASN A 257 -41.62 23.55 17.42
CA ASN A 257 -42.91 23.04 17.89
C ASN A 257 -43.02 23.14 19.42
N LEU A 258 -41.97 22.75 20.15
CA LEU A 258 -41.93 22.87 21.62
C LEU A 258 -42.02 24.33 22.07
N LYS A 259 -41.36 25.26 21.36
CA LYS A 259 -41.46 26.69 21.65
C LYS A 259 -42.88 27.20 21.41
N GLU A 260 -43.48 26.88 20.27
CA GLU A 260 -44.85 27.29 19.92
C GLU A 260 -45.88 26.72 20.89
N ALA A 261 -45.77 25.43 21.24
CA ALA A 261 -46.61 24.78 22.24
C ALA A 261 -46.48 25.44 23.62
N ASN A 262 -45.26 25.74 24.06
CA ASN A 262 -45.06 26.46 25.33
C ASN A 262 -45.67 27.87 25.30
N GLU A 263 -45.54 28.60 24.19
CA GLU A 263 -46.16 29.92 24.03
C GLU A 263 -47.70 29.83 24.03
N ALA A 264 -48.27 28.81 23.37
CA ALA A 264 -49.70 28.57 23.36
C ALA A 264 -50.23 28.21 24.77
N VAL A 265 -49.56 27.29 25.46
CA VAL A 265 -49.90 26.90 26.84
C VAL A 265 -49.78 28.10 27.78
N ASN A 266 -48.70 28.88 27.71
CA ASN A 266 -48.51 30.04 28.57
C ASN A 266 -49.60 31.11 28.39
N LYS A 267 -50.12 31.30 27.18
CA LYS A 267 -51.22 32.24 26.91
C LYS A 267 -52.54 31.87 27.60
N LEU A 268 -52.73 30.60 27.99
CA LEU A 268 -53.92 30.17 28.73
C LEU A 268 -53.93 30.66 30.18
N PHE A 269 -52.77 31.02 30.74
CA PHE A 269 -52.61 31.37 32.15
C PHE A 269 -52.35 32.87 32.35
N GLY A 270 -52.89 33.41 33.44
CA GLY A 270 -52.71 34.80 33.86
C GLY A 270 -51.51 35.01 34.78
N ASP A 271 -50.80 33.93 35.13
CA ASP A 271 -49.59 33.94 35.94
C ASP A 271 -48.55 32.92 35.42
N ASP A 272 -47.27 33.19 35.68
CA ASP A 272 -46.14 32.37 35.24
C ASP A 272 -46.02 31.03 35.99
N THR A 273 -46.81 30.83 37.06
CA THR A 273 -46.85 29.60 37.86
C THR A 273 -47.97 28.65 37.43
N HIS A 274 -48.73 29.02 36.38
CA HIS A 274 -49.90 28.29 35.89
C HIS A 274 -50.96 28.00 36.98
N THR A 275 -51.16 28.93 37.93
CA THR A 275 -52.12 28.73 39.03
C THR A 275 -53.52 29.32 38.75
N LYS A 276 -53.62 30.26 37.80
CA LYS A 276 -54.88 30.91 37.41
C LYS A 276 -54.97 31.08 35.90
N LEU A 277 -56.15 30.82 35.33
CA LEU A 277 -56.45 31.12 33.92
C LEU A 277 -56.39 32.63 33.66
N ALA A 278 -55.96 33.00 32.45
CA ALA A 278 -56.03 34.39 32.00
C ALA A 278 -57.49 34.87 31.92
N GLU A 279 -57.70 36.18 32.11
CA GLU A 279 -59.05 36.77 32.03
C GLU A 279 -59.65 36.59 30.63
N GLY A 280 -60.91 36.15 30.58
CA GLY A 280 -61.65 35.99 29.32
C GLY A 280 -61.40 34.68 28.58
N ILE A 281 -60.53 33.78 29.09
CA ILE A 281 -60.34 32.43 28.52
C ILE A 281 -61.63 31.60 28.62
N THR A 282 -62.00 30.96 27.52
CA THR A 282 -63.16 30.06 27.42
C THR A 282 -62.74 28.61 27.22
N ALA A 283 -63.69 27.69 27.36
CA ALA A 283 -63.47 26.28 27.02
C ALA A 283 -63.09 26.08 25.54
N THR A 284 -63.53 26.99 24.64
CA THR A 284 -63.14 26.96 23.23
C THR A 284 -61.66 27.27 23.06
N ASP A 285 -61.13 28.26 23.77
CA ASP A 285 -59.70 28.64 23.69
C ASP A 285 -58.81 27.51 24.22
N ILE A 286 -59.24 26.84 25.30
CA ILE A 286 -58.53 25.68 25.85
C ILE A 286 -58.51 24.50 24.86
N ASN A 287 -59.59 24.29 24.11
CA ASN A 287 -59.67 23.21 23.13
C ASN A 287 -58.91 23.51 21.81
N GLN A 288 -58.50 24.76 21.58
CA GLN A 288 -57.79 25.19 20.38
C GLN A 288 -56.28 25.35 20.57
N ALA A 289 -55.83 25.51 21.82
CA ALA A 289 -54.42 25.61 22.20
C ALA A 289 -53.73 24.23 22.20
#